data_AF-A0A936G5N0-F1
#
_entry.id   AF-A0A936G5N0-F1
#
_cell.length_a   1.000
_cell.length_b   1.000
_cell.length_c   1.000
_cell.angle_alpha   90.00
_cell.angle_beta   90.00
_cell.angle_gamma   90.00
#
_symmetry.space_group_name_H-M   'P 1'
#
loop_
_entity.id
_entity.type
_entity.pdbx_description
1 polymer ?
#
loop_
_entity_poly.entity_id
_entity_poly.type
_entity_poly.pdbx_seq_one_letter_code
_entity_poly.pdbx_strand_id
1 'polypeptide(L)'
;MATSLHQPTSSVAKTNSNHCRCSFSESRTWGALIDGPGGIGKTALAIKAAHDAPAELFERKIFITAKVRELTAEGEAKLTDFTRPTYLAMLDELGKELGADGLEKLAPDERPNELRLALAGKKALIVFDNLETLPEEERTRLFQFLSRLPEGNKAIVTSRRRTDVDARIVRLDRLSP
;
A
#
# COMPACT_ATOMS: atom_id res chain seq x y z
N MET A 1 -11.19 21.92 39.30
CA MET A 1 -12.16 21.14 38.51
C MET A 1 -12.17 21.67 37.09
N ALA A 2 -11.67 20.89 36.14
CA ALA A 2 -11.95 21.02 34.70
C ALA A 2 -11.34 19.80 34.01
N THR A 3 -12.13 18.73 33.89
CA THR A 3 -11.82 17.57 33.05
C THR A 3 -12.27 17.88 31.62
N SER A 4 -11.32 18.10 30.72
CA SER A 4 -11.59 18.28 29.29
C SER A 4 -11.59 16.92 28.60
N LEU A 5 -12.76 16.51 28.11
CA LEU A 5 -13.02 15.31 27.30
C LEU A 5 -12.35 15.46 25.94
N HIS A 6 -11.36 14.61 25.65
CA HIS A 6 -10.89 14.38 24.27
C HIS A 6 -11.77 13.31 23.62
N GLN A 7 -12.58 13.70 22.64
CA GLN A 7 -13.10 12.79 21.62
C GLN A 7 -12.21 12.88 20.38
N PRO A 8 -11.72 11.76 19.81
CA PRO A 8 -11.33 11.74 18.41
C PRO A 8 -12.50 11.31 17.54
N THR A 9 -12.70 12.12 16.52
CA THR A 9 -13.68 12.10 15.45
C THR A 9 -13.54 10.85 14.58
N SER A 10 -14.54 9.95 14.62
CA SER A 10 -14.72 8.94 13.58
C SER A 10 -15.67 9.49 12.52
N SER A 11 -15.13 9.82 11.34
CA SER A 11 -15.96 10.14 10.17
C SER A 11 -16.38 8.84 9.51
N VAL A 12 -17.63 8.44 9.72
CA VAL A 12 -18.29 7.36 8.98
C VAL A 12 -18.68 7.92 7.61
N ALA A 13 -18.00 7.48 6.56
CA ALA A 13 -18.41 7.80 5.19
C ALA A 13 -19.69 7.01 4.86
N LYS A 14 -20.85 7.67 4.87
CA LYS A 14 -22.08 7.12 4.30
C LYS A 14 -21.98 7.16 2.77
N THR A 15 -22.18 6.01 2.16
CA THR A 15 -22.18 5.79 0.72
C THR A 15 -23.34 6.55 0.07
N ASN A 16 -23.04 7.67 -0.60
CA ASN A 16 -23.88 8.20 -1.67
C ASN A 16 -22.99 8.35 -2.90
N SER A 17 -23.37 7.64 -3.96
CA SER A 17 -22.75 7.73 -5.28
C SER A 17 -22.67 9.17 -5.73
N ASN A 18 -21.46 9.74 -5.71
CA ASN A 18 -20.94 10.69 -6.70
C ASN A 18 -19.50 11.07 -6.33
N HIS A 19 -18.56 10.73 -7.24
CA HIS A 19 -17.21 11.27 -7.31
C HIS A 19 -16.41 11.29 -5.99
N CYS A 20 -15.76 10.17 -5.65
CA CYS A 20 -14.61 10.20 -4.75
C CYS A 20 -13.44 10.93 -5.42
N ARG A 21 -13.45 12.27 -5.41
CA ARG A 21 -12.24 13.05 -5.63
C ARG A 21 -11.42 12.96 -4.36
N CYS A 22 -10.36 12.14 -4.39
CA CYS A 22 -9.27 12.29 -3.43
C CYS A 22 -8.58 13.63 -3.72
N SER A 23 -9.06 14.71 -3.11
CA SER A 23 -8.32 15.95 -3.02
C SER A 23 -7.10 15.68 -2.12
N PHE A 24 -5.94 15.53 -2.71
CA PHE A 24 -4.66 15.52 -2.00
C PHE A 24 -4.43 16.93 -1.42
N SER A 25 -5.04 17.23 -0.27
CA SER A 25 -4.60 18.35 0.55
C SER A 25 -3.18 18.05 1.05
N GLU A 26 -2.41 19.09 1.40
CA GLU A 26 -1.03 19.06 1.94
C GLU A 26 -0.83 18.26 3.25
N SER A 27 -1.66 17.27 3.55
CA SER A 27 -1.35 16.28 4.56
C SER A 27 -0.10 15.50 4.13
N ARG A 28 0.97 15.63 4.92
CA ARG A 28 2.27 14.92 4.82
C ARG A 28 2.16 13.39 4.95
N THR A 29 1.00 12.80 4.75
CA THR A 29 0.78 11.37 4.75
C THR A 29 1.43 10.73 3.52
N TRP A 30 1.89 9.49 3.64
CA TRP A 30 2.47 8.74 2.53
C TRP A 30 1.43 8.29 1.49
N GLY A 31 0.14 8.38 1.81
CA GLY A 31 -0.95 8.07 0.88
C GLY A 31 -2.20 7.59 1.62
N ALA A 32 -2.76 6.46 1.22
CA ALA A 32 -4.00 5.92 1.77
C ALA A 32 -3.88 4.45 2.20
N LEU A 33 -4.57 4.10 3.30
CA LEU A 33 -4.79 2.73 3.74
C LEU A 33 -6.27 2.40 3.59
N ILE A 34 -6.59 1.43 2.73
CA ILE A 34 -7.94 0.89 2.56
C ILE A 34 -8.05 -0.36 3.44
N ASP A 35 -8.87 -0.27 4.50
CA ASP A 35 -9.15 -1.39 5.38
C ASP A 35 -10.61 -1.88 5.29
N GLY A 36 -10.84 -3.11 5.72
CA GLY A 36 -12.19 -3.70 5.71
C GLY A 36 -12.21 -5.22 5.57
N PRO A 37 -13.39 -5.85 5.72
CA PRO A 37 -13.56 -7.30 5.70
C PRO A 37 -13.08 -7.98 4.41
N GLY A 38 -12.91 -9.31 4.46
CA GLY A 38 -12.61 -10.11 3.26
C GLY A 38 -13.73 -10.00 2.23
N GLY A 39 -13.37 -9.97 0.94
CA GLY A 39 -14.34 -9.93 -0.16
C GLY A 39 -15.08 -8.60 -0.38
N ILE A 40 -14.80 -7.55 0.41
CA ILE A 40 -15.51 -6.26 0.32
C ILE A 40 -15.13 -5.39 -0.88
N GLY A 41 -14.12 -5.78 -1.66
CA GLY A 41 -13.67 -5.03 -2.83
C GLY A 41 -12.56 -4.00 -2.58
N LYS A 42 -11.76 -4.12 -1.50
CA LYS A 42 -10.61 -3.23 -1.23
C LYS A 42 -9.64 -3.13 -2.42
N THR A 43 -9.23 -4.28 -2.96
CA THR A 43 -8.33 -4.37 -4.11
C THR A 43 -8.95 -3.72 -5.35
N ALA A 44 -10.23 -3.98 -5.61
CA ALA A 44 -10.94 -3.35 -6.73
C ALA A 44 -11.00 -1.83 -6.58
N LEU A 45 -11.26 -1.33 -5.36
CA LEU A 45 -11.23 0.10 -5.08
C LEU A 45 -9.83 0.70 -5.24
N ALA A 46 -8.79 0.03 -4.74
CA ALA A 46 -7.41 0.48 -4.89
C ALA A 46 -6.99 0.59 -6.36
N ILE A 47 -7.32 -0.43 -7.16
CA ILE A 47 -7.06 -0.45 -8.60
C ILE A 47 -7.83 0.67 -9.30
N LYS A 48 -9.12 0.85 -8.99
CA LYS A 48 -9.92 1.92 -9.58
C LYS A 48 -9.39 3.31 -9.23
N ALA A 49 -9.03 3.53 -7.97
CA ALA A 49 -8.45 4.79 -7.50
C ALA A 49 -7.11 5.07 -8.19
N ALA A 50 -6.25 4.06 -8.36
CA ALA A 50 -5.00 4.22 -9.09
C ALA A 50 -5.24 4.52 -10.58
N HIS A 51 -6.17 3.80 -11.21
CA HIS A 51 -6.56 4.04 -12.60
C HIS A 51 -7.05 5.48 -12.81
N ASP A 52 -7.90 5.98 -11.91
CA ASP A 52 -8.49 7.32 -11.99
C ASP A 52 -7.56 8.45 -11.55
N ALA A 53 -6.43 8.12 -10.92
CA ALA A 53 -5.46 9.12 -10.48
C ALA A 53 -4.91 9.91 -11.68
N PRO A 54 -4.84 11.25 -11.61
CA PRO A 54 -4.38 12.08 -12.73
C PRO A 54 -2.95 11.74 -13.14
N ALA A 55 -2.70 11.62 -14.45
CA ALA A 55 -1.38 11.29 -14.98
C ALA A 55 -0.36 12.42 -14.74
N GLU A 56 -0.83 13.66 -14.64
CA GLU A 56 -0.01 14.84 -14.34
C GLU A 56 0.59 14.80 -12.93
N LEU A 57 -0.12 14.13 -12.02
CA LEU A 57 0.31 13.89 -10.63
C LEU A 57 1.07 12.58 -10.48
N PHE A 58 0.70 11.55 -11.24
CA PHE A 58 1.29 10.21 -11.18
C PHE A 58 1.51 9.65 -12.58
N GLU A 59 2.70 9.89 -13.12
CA GLU A 59 3.12 9.42 -14.44
C GLU A 59 3.28 7.89 -14.47
N ARG A 60 3.59 7.28 -13.31
CA ARG A 60 3.72 5.83 -13.16
C ARG A 60 2.72 5.30 -12.15
N LYS A 61 2.09 4.18 -12.48
CA LYS A 61 1.16 3.46 -11.62
C LYS A 61 1.64 2.02 -11.52
N ILE A 62 2.06 1.60 -10.32
CA ILE A 62 2.71 0.32 -10.09
C ILE A 62 1.85 -0.48 -9.11
N PHE A 63 1.63 -1.77 -9.38
CA PHE A 63 0.85 -2.66 -8.53
C PHE A 63 1.72 -3.80 -8.01
N ILE A 64 1.84 -3.89 -6.69
CA ILE A 64 2.63 -4.90 -5.98
C ILE A 64 1.67 -5.64 -5.04
N THR A 65 1.64 -6.97 -5.13
CA THR A 65 0.81 -7.80 -4.26
C THR A 65 1.70 -8.64 -3.36
N ALA A 66 1.29 -8.82 -2.10
CA ALA A 66 1.96 -9.77 -1.22
C ALA A 66 1.64 -11.20 -1.71
N LYS A 67 2.48 -11.73 -2.60
CA LYS A 67 2.37 -13.07 -3.18
C LYS A 67 2.60 -14.11 -2.09
N VAL A 68 1.66 -15.04 -1.91
CA VAL A 68 1.80 -16.18 -1.00
C VAL A 68 2.28 -17.44 -1.73
N ARG A 69 2.06 -17.55 -3.05
CA ARG A 69 2.41 -18.71 -3.89
C ARG A 69 2.52 -18.33 -5.37
N GLU A 70 3.37 -19.01 -6.12
CA GLU A 70 3.31 -19.08 -7.59
C GLU A 70 2.47 -20.30 -8.02
N LEU A 71 1.68 -20.14 -9.08
CA LEU A 71 1.02 -21.26 -9.76
C LEU A 71 1.96 -21.75 -10.86
N THR A 72 2.41 -23.00 -10.78
CA THR A 72 3.19 -23.64 -11.86
C THR A 72 2.25 -24.38 -12.82
N ALA A 73 2.75 -24.69 -14.02
CA ALA A 73 1.96 -25.35 -15.09
C ALA A 73 1.48 -26.78 -14.74
N GLU A 74 1.95 -27.35 -13.63
CA GLU A 74 1.66 -28.70 -13.16
C GLU A 74 0.63 -28.73 -12.01
N GLY A 75 0.01 -27.58 -11.71
CA GLY A 75 -0.93 -27.40 -10.59
C GLY A 75 -0.32 -26.60 -9.44
N GLU A 76 -1.04 -26.50 -8.31
CA GLU A 76 -0.54 -25.83 -7.09
C GLU A 76 0.66 -26.60 -6.51
N ALA A 77 1.86 -26.37 -7.05
CA ALA A 77 3.07 -26.75 -6.36
C ALA A 77 3.24 -25.81 -5.15
N LYS A 78 3.06 -26.34 -3.93
CA LYS A 78 3.67 -25.71 -2.76
C LYS A 78 5.17 -25.67 -3.07
N LEU A 79 5.71 -24.47 -3.30
CA LEU A 79 7.15 -24.25 -3.23
C LEU A 79 7.64 -25.00 -1.99
N THR A 80 8.57 -25.91 -2.20
CA THR A 80 9.34 -26.53 -1.12
C THR A 80 10.15 -25.48 -0.35
N ASP A 81 10.19 -24.24 -0.83
CA ASP A 81 10.57 -23.06 -0.07
C ASP A 81 9.36 -22.41 0.62
N PHE A 82 9.36 -22.54 1.94
CA PHE A 82 8.51 -21.86 2.90
C PHE A 82 8.79 -20.34 2.97
N THR A 83 8.99 -19.63 1.86
CA THR A 83 9.19 -18.18 1.89
C THR A 83 7.85 -17.47 2.04
N ARG A 84 7.42 -17.40 3.31
CA ARG A 84 6.42 -16.44 3.79
C ARG A 84 6.68 -15.07 3.14
N PRO A 85 5.65 -14.35 2.67
CA PRO A 85 5.87 -13.06 2.02
C PRO A 85 6.64 -12.13 2.96
N THR A 86 7.67 -11.49 2.41
CA THR A 86 8.54 -10.57 3.14
C THR A 86 8.42 -9.17 2.57
N TYR A 87 8.66 -8.16 3.40
CA TYR A 87 8.72 -6.78 2.97
C TYR A 87 9.82 -6.57 1.91
N LEU A 88 10.96 -7.25 2.05
CA LEU A 88 12.06 -7.15 1.09
C LEU A 88 11.68 -7.69 -0.30
N ALA A 89 10.92 -8.79 -0.38
CA ALA A 89 10.45 -9.31 -1.66
C ALA A 89 9.53 -8.30 -2.38
N MET A 90 8.71 -7.56 -1.63
CA MET A 90 7.88 -6.49 -2.20
C MET A 90 8.72 -5.31 -2.69
N LEU A 91 9.82 -4.99 -1.99
CA LEU A 91 10.75 -3.95 -2.42
C LEU A 91 11.52 -4.36 -3.68
N ASP A 92 11.93 -5.62 -3.77
CA ASP A 92 12.60 -6.17 -4.94
C ASP A 92 11.67 -6.15 -6.17
N GLU A 93 10.40 -6.51 -5.99
CA GLU A 93 9.38 -6.43 -7.06
C GLU A 93 9.17 -4.98 -7.51
N LEU A 94 9.07 -4.03 -6.57
CA LEU A 94 9.00 -2.61 -6.90
C LEU A 94 10.26 -2.10 -7.60
N GLY A 95 11.44 -2.56 -7.20
CA GLY A 95 12.72 -2.24 -7.85
C GLY A 95 12.72 -2.67 -9.32
N LYS A 96 12.27 -3.89 -9.60
CA LYS A 96 12.12 -4.41 -10.98
C LYS A 96 11.16 -3.57 -11.82
N GLU A 97 9.99 -3.22 -11.29
CA GLU A 97 9.02 -2.36 -11.97
C GLU A 97 9.56 -0.94 -12.25
N LEU A 98 10.50 -0.47 -11.44
CA LEU A 98 11.18 0.82 -11.63
C LEU A 98 12.38 0.75 -12.59
N GLY A 99 12.78 -0.45 -13.04
CA GLY A 99 14.00 -0.69 -13.81
C GLY A 99 15.29 -0.55 -12.99
N ALA A 100 15.21 -0.70 -11.67
CA ALA A 100 16.36 -0.66 -10.76
C ALA A 100 16.94 -2.07 -10.60
N ASP A 101 17.58 -2.56 -11.66
CA ASP A 101 18.16 -3.90 -11.70
C ASP A 101 19.28 -4.07 -10.65
N GLY A 102 19.36 -5.25 -10.03
CA GLY A 102 20.43 -5.59 -9.09
C GLY A 102 20.17 -5.18 -7.64
N LEU A 103 19.02 -4.59 -7.33
CA LEU A 103 18.60 -4.29 -5.96
C LEU A 103 18.58 -5.55 -5.08
N GLU A 104 18.21 -6.69 -5.66
CA GLU A 104 18.19 -8.00 -5.00
C GLU A 104 19.58 -8.54 -4.63
N LYS A 105 20.65 -7.94 -5.16
CA LYS A 105 22.05 -8.31 -4.87
C LYS A 105 22.65 -7.50 -3.73
N LEU A 106 22.01 -6.39 -3.36
CA LEU A 106 22.45 -5.54 -2.25
C LEU A 106 22.14 -6.19 -0.90
N ALA A 107 22.85 -5.74 0.13
CA ALA A 107 22.53 -6.15 1.49
C ALA A 107 21.10 -5.72 1.86
N PRO A 108 20.33 -6.56 2.57
CA PRO A 108 18.92 -6.30 2.90
C PRO A 108 18.62 -4.91 3.48
N ASP A 109 19.54 -4.35 4.24
CA ASP A 109 19.46 -3.05 4.90
C ASP A 109 19.75 -1.87 3.96
N GLU A 110 20.46 -2.08 2.85
CA GLU A 110 20.77 -1.08 1.84
C GLU A 110 19.62 -0.88 0.84
N ARG A 111 18.90 -1.97 0.51
CA ARG A 111 17.81 -2.00 -0.48
C ARG A 111 16.77 -0.90 -0.33
N PRO A 112 16.25 -0.59 0.88
CA PRO A 112 15.24 0.44 1.04
C PRO A 112 15.77 1.83 0.70
N ASN A 113 17.06 2.09 0.92
CA ASN A 113 17.66 3.39 0.58
C ASN A 113 17.82 3.53 -0.93
N GLU A 114 18.38 2.52 -1.58
CA GLU A 114 18.54 2.51 -3.05
C GLU A 114 17.20 2.61 -3.77
N LEU A 115 16.17 1.94 -3.26
CA LEU A 115 14.83 2.05 -3.84
C LEU A 115 14.24 3.46 -3.70
N ARG A 116 14.52 4.16 -2.60
CA ARG A 116 14.12 5.57 -2.45
C ARG A 116 14.87 6.47 -3.42
N LEU A 117 16.16 6.24 -3.63
CA LEU A 117 16.93 6.95 -4.64
C LEU A 117 16.37 6.71 -6.04
N ALA A 118 16.00 5.46 -6.34
CA ALA A 118 15.35 5.12 -7.61
C ALA A 118 13.97 5.79 -7.76
N LEU A 119 13.24 6.06 -6.67
CA LEU A 119 11.96 6.79 -6.68
C LEU A 119 12.13 8.31 -6.70
N ALA A 120 13.30 8.84 -6.34
CA ALA A 120 13.54 10.27 -6.29
C ALA A 120 13.38 10.90 -7.69
N GLY A 121 12.68 12.04 -7.75
CA GLY A 121 12.37 12.73 -9.01
C GLY A 121 11.30 12.05 -9.87
N LYS A 122 10.75 10.90 -9.45
CA LYS A 122 9.60 10.26 -10.11
C LYS A 122 8.29 10.70 -9.48
N LYS A 123 7.21 10.53 -10.24
CA LYS A 123 5.83 10.71 -9.80
C LYS A 123 5.08 9.39 -9.87
N ALA A 124 5.33 8.50 -8.91
CA ALA A 124 4.72 7.17 -8.88
C ALA A 124 3.57 7.05 -7.86
N LEU A 125 2.48 6.41 -8.28
CA LEU A 125 1.45 5.89 -7.38
C LEU A 125 1.61 4.37 -7.28
N ILE A 126 1.92 3.89 -6.09
CA ILE A 126 2.23 2.48 -5.85
C ILE A 126 1.11 1.83 -5.05
N VAL A 127 0.51 0.77 -5.57
CA VAL A 127 -0.50 0.00 -4.86
C VAL A 127 0.14 -1.21 -4.22
N PHE A 128 0.05 -1.33 -2.90
CA PHE A 128 0.46 -2.51 -2.14
C PHE A 128 -0.78 -3.27 -1.66
N ASP A 129 -1.03 -4.44 -2.23
CA ASP A 129 -2.23 -5.23 -1.97
C ASP A 129 -1.96 -6.40 -1.01
N ASN A 130 -3.01 -6.83 -0.30
CA ASN A 130 -3.05 -8.06 0.48
C ASN A 130 -2.07 -8.12 1.67
N LEU A 131 -1.82 -6.98 2.35
CA LEU A 131 -0.85 -6.90 3.45
C LEU A 131 -1.21 -7.73 4.69
N GLU A 132 -2.43 -8.27 4.79
CA GLU A 132 -2.77 -9.23 5.85
C GLU A 132 -1.90 -10.50 5.82
N THR A 133 -1.30 -10.80 4.66
CA THR A 133 -0.42 -11.96 4.48
C THR A 133 0.99 -11.74 5.02
N LEU A 134 1.41 -10.47 5.18
CA LEU A 134 2.67 -10.16 5.85
C LEU A 134 2.55 -10.38 7.37
N PRO A 135 3.62 -10.90 8.00
CA PRO A 135 3.82 -10.78 9.44
C PRO A 135 3.73 -9.33 9.90
N GLU A 136 3.40 -9.12 11.16
CA GLU A 136 3.28 -7.79 11.74
C GLU A 136 4.59 -6.98 11.69
N GLU A 137 5.72 -7.62 11.95
CA GLU A 137 7.05 -6.99 11.89
C GLU A 137 7.37 -6.51 10.47
N GLU A 138 7.14 -7.37 9.47
CA GLU A 138 7.36 -7.06 8.05
C GLU A 138 6.41 -5.95 7.57
N ARG A 139 5.15 -5.98 7.99
CA ARG A 139 4.18 -4.92 7.70
C ARG A 139 4.60 -3.59 8.33
N THR A 140 5.11 -3.61 9.56
CA THR A 140 5.63 -2.42 10.24
C THR A 140 6.81 -1.82 9.48
N ARG A 141 7.75 -2.65 9.01
CA ARG A 141 8.87 -2.22 8.16
C ARG A 141 8.39 -1.57 6.87
N LEU A 142 7.38 -2.14 6.22
CA LEU A 142 6.77 -1.53 5.04
C LEU A 142 6.19 -0.14 5.35
N PHE A 143 5.44 0.02 6.44
CA PHE A 143 4.91 1.34 6.82
C PHE A 143 6.01 2.35 7.15
N GLN A 144 7.10 1.93 7.78
CA GLN A 144 8.28 2.78 8.03
C GLN A 144 9.00 3.16 6.72
N PHE A 145 9.00 2.28 5.73
CA PHE A 145 9.48 2.62 4.40
C PHE A 145 8.59 3.68 3.74
N LEU A 146 7.27 3.47 3.77
CA LEU A 146 6.28 4.34 3.15
C LEU A 146 6.27 5.75 3.74
N SER A 147 6.44 5.89 5.06
CA SER A 147 6.51 7.21 5.71
C SER A 147 7.69 8.08 5.26
N ARG A 148 8.65 7.50 4.53
CA ARG A 148 9.82 8.18 3.98
C ARG A 148 9.84 8.13 2.44
N LEU A 149 8.68 7.99 1.80
CA LEU A 149 8.60 8.07 0.33
C LEU A 149 9.10 9.44 -0.15
N PRO A 150 9.93 9.49 -1.21
CA PRO A 150 10.33 10.74 -1.82
C PRO A 150 9.13 11.55 -2.32
N GLU A 151 9.28 12.87 -2.38
CA GLU A 151 8.25 13.77 -2.90
C GLU A 151 7.80 13.36 -4.31
N GLY A 152 6.53 13.62 -4.62
CA GLY A 152 5.90 13.18 -5.88
C GLY A 152 5.40 11.73 -5.87
N ASN A 153 5.83 10.91 -4.90
CA ASN A 153 5.42 9.51 -4.80
C ASN A 153 4.38 9.32 -3.70
N LYS A 154 3.39 8.46 -3.96
CA LYS A 154 2.35 8.08 -3.00
C LYS A 154 2.05 6.60 -3.07
N ALA A 155 1.44 6.07 -2.01
CA ALA A 155 1.00 4.68 -1.99
C ALA A 155 -0.48 4.52 -1.61
N ILE A 156 -1.10 3.48 -2.15
CA ILE A 156 -2.38 2.94 -1.69
C ILE A 156 -2.11 1.56 -1.15
N VAL A 157 -2.47 1.33 0.11
CA VAL A 157 -2.31 0.03 0.76
C VAL A 157 -3.67 -0.59 0.96
N THR A 158 -3.81 -1.90 0.74
CA THR A 158 -4.98 -2.65 1.18
C THR A 158 -4.63 -3.62 2.31
N SER A 159 -5.52 -3.72 3.30
CA SER A 159 -5.34 -4.62 4.44
C SER A 159 -6.69 -5.06 5.01
N ARG A 160 -6.80 -6.29 5.51
CA ARG A 160 -7.95 -6.67 6.38
C ARG A 160 -7.81 -6.21 7.82
N ARG A 161 -6.59 -5.83 8.23
CA ARG A 161 -6.28 -5.40 9.60
C ARG A 161 -6.35 -3.89 9.70
N ARG A 162 -7.01 -3.41 10.76
CA ARG A 162 -6.94 -2.00 11.17
C ARG A 162 -5.54 -1.71 11.68
N THR A 163 -4.98 -0.58 11.30
CA THR A 163 -3.67 -0.14 11.79
C THR A 163 -3.67 1.38 11.84
N ASP A 164 -3.13 1.93 12.93
CA ASP A 164 -2.90 3.37 13.03
C ASP A 164 -1.57 3.68 12.34
N VAL A 165 -1.63 4.47 11.27
CA VAL A 165 -0.51 4.80 10.39
C VAL A 165 -0.70 6.21 9.88
N ASP A 166 0.39 6.87 9.50
CA ASP A 166 0.36 8.23 8.92
C ASP A 166 -0.13 8.23 7.46
N ALA A 167 -1.38 7.80 7.27
CA ALA A 167 -2.07 7.66 6.00
C ALA A 167 -3.52 8.12 6.13
N ARG A 168 -4.13 8.46 5.00
CA ARG A 168 -5.60 8.60 4.94
C ARG A 168 -6.23 7.21 5.04
N ILE A 169 -6.93 6.94 6.15
CA ILE A 169 -7.63 5.67 6.36
C ILE A 169 -8.99 5.72 5.66
N VAL A 170 -9.22 4.79 4.73
CA VAL A 170 -10.50 4.57 4.05
C VAL A 170 -11.06 3.23 4.50
N ARG A 171 -12.16 3.25 5.23
CA ARG A 171 -12.80 2.03 5.74
C ARG A 171 -13.91 1.60 4.81
N LEU A 172 -13.86 0.34 4.36
CA LEU A 172 -14.92 -0.28 3.59
C LEU A 172 -15.74 -1.22 4.48
N ASP A 173 -17.01 -0.85 4.61
CA ASP A 173 -18.04 -1.66 5.25
C ASP A 173 -18.99 -2.25 4.19
N ARG A 174 -19.76 -3.27 4.58
CA ARG A 174 -20.77 -3.86 3.71
C ARG A 174 -21.75 -2.81 3.25
N LEU A 175 -22.05 -2.80 1.95
CA LEU A 175 -23.15 -2.01 1.41
C LEU A 175 -24.43 -2.43 2.15
N SER A 176 -25.11 -1.46 2.77
CA SER A 176 -26.44 -1.68 3.31
C SER A 176 -27.39 -2.05 2.16
N PRO A 177 -28.26 -3.06 2.35
CA PRO A 177 -29.22 -3.50 1.35
C PRO A 177 -30.25 -2.41 0.99
#